data_AF-Q8EEJ8-F1
#
_entry.id   AF-Q8EEJ8-F1
#
_cell.length_a   1.000
_cell.length_b   1.000
_cell.length_c   1.000
_cell.angle_alpha   90.00
_cell.angle_beta   90.00
_cell.angle_gamma   90.00
#
_symmetry.space_group_name_H-M   'P 1'
#
loop_
_entity.id
_entity.type
_entity.pdbx_description
1 polymer ?
#
loop_
_entity_poly.entity_id
_entity_poly.type
_entity_poly.pdbx_seq_one_letter_code
_entity_poly.pdbx_strand_id
1 'polypeptide(L)'
;MTTTYFWEYHHAAPTAGRKLLLLDKAELVFALPLIYRMVHPDVVGEKAEWFNLIAQTSTSYTELIANLNVLVQLRKKNQNVDLQLQLINRMLNQYFSDLGWRTVRKELSQIKKRQKKSHIEVSKDIILRLKRYMELERLDSFDQAIDTLLSEHAAAVFIANEEQSAD
;
A
#
# COMPACT_ATOMS: atom_id res chain seq x y z
N MET A 1 -25.77 -30.61 7.69
CA MET A 1 -24.33 -30.33 7.49
C MET A 1 -24.23 -29.02 6.72
N THR A 2 -23.88 -27.94 7.40
CA THR A 2 -23.77 -26.60 6.80
C THR A 2 -22.45 -26.50 6.05
N THR A 3 -22.51 -26.42 4.73
CA THR A 3 -21.39 -26.11 3.84
C THR A 3 -20.87 -24.71 4.16
N THR A 4 -19.81 -24.63 4.95
CA THR A 4 -19.02 -23.41 5.15
C THR A 4 -18.38 -23.07 3.82
N TYR A 5 -18.89 -22.01 3.18
CA TYR A 5 -18.37 -21.49 1.92
C TYR A 5 -16.89 -21.12 2.09
N PHE A 6 -16.00 -22.00 1.62
CA PHE A 6 -14.62 -21.64 1.33
C PHE A 6 -14.64 -20.64 0.18
N TRP A 7 -14.05 -19.47 0.39
CA TRP A 7 -13.89 -18.48 -0.65
C TRP A 7 -13.00 -19.04 -1.76
N GLU A 8 -13.54 -19.19 -2.97
CA GLU A 8 -12.76 -19.55 -4.16
C GLU A 8 -12.46 -18.32 -5.01
N TYR A 9 -11.19 -18.20 -5.39
CA TYR A 9 -10.68 -17.12 -6.22
C TYR A 9 -11.22 -17.21 -7.64
N HIS A 10 -12.12 -16.31 -8.02
CA HIS A 10 -12.44 -16.05 -9.41
C HIS A 10 -11.45 -15.03 -9.94
N HIS A 11 -10.72 -15.39 -10.99
CA HIS A 11 -9.62 -14.68 -11.66
C HIS A 11 -9.98 -13.29 -12.25
N ALA A 12 -10.92 -12.55 -11.67
CA ALA A 12 -11.45 -11.27 -12.15
C ALA A 12 -11.57 -10.25 -11.03
N ALA A 13 -11.56 -8.96 -11.43
CA ALA A 13 -11.81 -7.85 -10.53
C ALA A 13 -13.19 -7.98 -9.85
N PRO A 14 -13.33 -7.48 -8.62
CA PRO A 14 -14.53 -7.71 -7.85
C PRO A 14 -15.79 -7.01 -8.38
N THR A 15 -16.70 -7.78 -9.00
CA THR A 15 -18.01 -7.31 -9.51
C THR A 15 -19.14 -7.07 -8.48
N ALA A 16 -19.16 -7.72 -7.29
CA ALA A 16 -20.15 -7.46 -6.22
C ALA A 16 -19.76 -8.14 -4.88
N GLY A 17 -20.22 -7.59 -3.75
CA GLY A 17 -19.87 -8.06 -2.40
C GLY A 17 -18.54 -7.49 -1.87
N ARG A 18 -18.27 -7.62 -0.56
CA ARG A 18 -17.00 -7.20 0.07
C ARG A 18 -15.87 -8.17 -0.32
N LYS A 19 -15.53 -8.17 -1.60
CA LYS A 19 -14.44 -8.97 -2.14
C LYS A 19 -13.12 -8.42 -1.61
N LEU A 20 -12.35 -9.29 -0.95
CA LEU A 20 -11.08 -8.93 -0.37
C LEU A 20 -10.05 -8.63 -1.48
N LEU A 21 -9.42 -7.45 -1.40
CA LEU A 21 -8.48 -6.97 -2.41
C LEU A 21 -7.22 -7.85 -2.45
N LEU A 22 -6.84 -8.23 -3.67
CA LEU A 22 -5.56 -8.90 -3.96
C LEU A 22 -4.40 -7.91 -3.77
N LEU A 23 -3.20 -8.45 -3.58
CA LEU A 23 -1.98 -7.68 -3.74
C LEU A 23 -1.78 -7.34 -5.21
N ASP A 24 -1.51 -6.06 -5.48
CA ASP A 24 -1.10 -5.57 -6.78
C ASP A 24 0.44 -5.48 -6.89
N LYS A 25 0.97 -5.52 -8.11
CA LYS A 25 2.39 -5.40 -8.43
C LYS A 25 3.01 -4.14 -7.83
N ALA A 26 2.29 -3.01 -7.88
CA ALA A 26 2.74 -1.75 -7.29
C ALA A 26 2.84 -1.79 -5.75
N GLU A 27 2.13 -2.72 -5.10
CA GLU A 27 2.13 -2.85 -3.65
C GLU A 27 3.29 -3.71 -3.13
N LEU A 28 3.92 -4.52 -4.00
CA LEU A 28 4.90 -5.53 -3.59
C LEU A 28 6.10 -4.98 -2.81
N VAL A 29 6.51 -3.76 -3.09
CA VAL A 29 7.65 -3.11 -2.42
C VAL A 29 7.42 -3.02 -0.91
N PHE A 30 6.21 -2.69 -0.49
CA PHE A 30 5.85 -2.55 0.92
C PHE A 30 5.04 -3.73 1.47
N ALA A 31 4.39 -4.51 0.60
CA ALA A 31 3.61 -5.65 1.03
C ALA A 31 4.47 -6.82 1.49
N LEU A 32 5.55 -7.13 0.77
CA LEU A 32 6.39 -8.29 1.09
C LEU A 32 6.97 -8.22 2.52
N PRO A 33 7.60 -7.11 2.97
CA PRO A 33 8.08 -7.00 4.36
C PRO A 33 6.97 -7.15 5.41
N LEU A 34 5.79 -6.58 5.15
CA LEU A 34 4.64 -6.71 6.04
C LEU A 34 4.20 -8.17 6.16
N ILE A 35 4.04 -8.85 5.01
CA ILE A 35 3.56 -10.24 4.96
C ILE A 35 4.52 -11.14 5.73
N TYR A 36 5.83 -11.06 5.49
CA TYR A 36 6.83 -11.85 6.24
C TYR A 36 6.69 -11.69 7.75
N ARG A 37 6.49 -10.46 8.23
CA ARG A 37 6.26 -10.19 9.65
C ARG A 37 4.95 -10.80 10.15
N MET A 38 3.88 -10.71 9.37
CA MET A 38 2.55 -11.16 9.79
C MET A 38 2.41 -12.68 9.76
N VAL A 39 3.05 -13.37 8.83
CA VAL A 39 3.00 -14.85 8.75
C VAL A 39 4.03 -15.52 9.65
N HIS A 40 4.82 -14.75 10.41
CA HIS A 40 5.83 -15.32 11.32
C HIS A 40 5.16 -16.23 12.36
N PRO A 41 5.72 -17.42 12.66
CA PRO A 41 5.09 -18.39 13.57
C PRO A 41 4.68 -17.81 14.93
N ASP A 42 5.50 -16.93 15.51
CA ASP A 42 5.19 -16.25 16.77
C ASP A 42 3.90 -15.42 16.67
N VAL A 43 3.74 -14.66 15.59
CA VAL A 43 2.54 -13.85 15.34
C VAL A 43 1.33 -14.75 15.09
N VAL A 44 1.53 -15.89 14.42
CA VAL A 44 0.48 -16.87 14.19
C VAL A 44 -0.01 -17.48 15.50
N GLY A 45 0.91 -17.77 16.43
CA GLY A 45 0.58 -18.25 17.77
C GLY A 45 -0.19 -17.21 18.60
N GLU A 46 0.23 -15.95 18.56
CA GLU A 46 -0.41 -14.86 19.32
C GLU A 46 -1.75 -14.38 18.75
N LYS A 47 -1.93 -14.48 17.43
CA LYS A 47 -3.08 -13.96 16.67
C LYS A 47 -3.77 -15.05 15.87
N ALA A 48 -4.00 -16.21 16.50
CA ALA A 48 -4.61 -17.39 15.88
C ALA A 48 -5.88 -17.06 15.05
N GLU A 49 -6.70 -16.11 15.50
CA GLU A 49 -7.94 -15.69 14.84
C GLU A 49 -7.74 -14.98 13.49
N TRP A 50 -6.52 -14.55 13.18
CA TRP A 50 -6.16 -13.96 11.88
C TRP A 50 -5.88 -15.01 10.81
N PHE A 51 -5.81 -16.29 11.18
CA PHE A 51 -5.35 -17.36 10.31
C PHE A 51 -6.39 -18.47 10.19
N ASN A 52 -6.43 -19.13 9.03
CA ASN A 52 -7.28 -20.29 8.82
C ASN A 52 -6.57 -21.56 9.34
N LEU A 53 -6.41 -21.68 10.66
CA LEU A 53 -5.64 -22.77 11.27
C LEU A 53 -6.16 -24.19 10.90
N ILE A 54 -7.46 -24.32 10.61
CA ILE A 54 -8.08 -25.59 10.19
C ILE A 54 -7.61 -26.03 8.79
N ALA A 55 -7.34 -25.07 7.91
CA ALA A 55 -6.89 -25.32 6.54
C ALA A 55 -5.36 -25.41 6.42
N GLN A 56 -4.62 -25.11 7.50
CA GLN A 56 -3.17 -25.10 7.48
C GLN A 56 -2.60 -26.48 7.78
N THR A 57 -1.93 -27.06 6.78
CA THR A 57 -1.00 -28.17 6.98
C THR A 57 0.34 -27.63 7.47
N SER A 58 1.16 -28.48 8.09
CA SER A 58 2.55 -28.14 8.46
C SER A 58 3.39 -27.68 7.27
N THR A 59 3.04 -28.09 6.04
CA THR A 59 3.69 -27.65 4.79
C THR A 59 3.18 -26.31 4.27
N SER A 60 2.01 -25.85 4.69
CA SER A 60 1.38 -24.64 4.14
C SER A 60 2.23 -23.38 4.38
N TYR A 61 2.85 -23.26 5.55
CA TYR A 61 3.74 -22.13 5.88
C TYR A 61 5.03 -22.18 5.06
N THR A 62 5.69 -23.32 5.01
CA THR A 62 6.98 -23.47 4.32
C THR A 62 6.83 -23.25 2.82
N GLU A 63 5.75 -23.77 2.22
CA GLU A 63 5.41 -23.52 0.82
C GLU A 63 5.10 -22.05 0.55
N LEU A 64 4.36 -21.37 1.44
CA LEU A 64 4.07 -19.94 1.31
C LEU A 64 5.36 -19.11 1.33
N ILE A 65 6.26 -19.39 2.27
CA ILE A 65 7.55 -18.70 2.38
C ILE A 65 8.44 -18.98 1.16
N ALA A 66 8.47 -20.21 0.67
CA ALA A 66 9.21 -20.55 -0.55
C ALA A 66 8.70 -19.74 -1.75
N ASN A 67 7.39 -19.66 -1.93
CA ASN A 67 6.78 -18.89 -3.01
C ASN A 67 6.99 -17.37 -2.85
N LEU A 68 6.90 -16.84 -1.64
CA LEU A 68 7.23 -15.44 -1.35
C LEU A 68 8.69 -15.13 -1.69
N ASN A 69 9.62 -16.04 -1.41
CA ASN A 69 11.02 -15.89 -1.78
C ASN A 69 11.21 -15.86 -3.30
N VAL A 70 10.52 -16.73 -4.05
CA VAL A 70 10.52 -16.69 -5.51
C VAL A 70 10.02 -15.33 -6.02
N LEU A 71 8.92 -14.81 -5.48
CA LEU A 71 8.39 -13.50 -5.86
C LEU A 71 9.38 -12.36 -5.57
N VAL A 72 10.07 -12.40 -4.43
CA VAL A 72 11.13 -11.44 -4.10
C VAL A 72 12.24 -11.48 -5.14
N GLN A 73 12.68 -12.67 -5.55
CA GLN A 73 13.75 -12.83 -6.54
C GLN A 73 13.34 -12.32 -7.93
N LEU A 74 12.13 -12.67 -8.38
CA LEU A 74 11.58 -12.16 -9.66
C LEU A 74 11.52 -10.63 -9.66
N ARG A 75 11.02 -10.03 -8.56
CA ARG A 75 10.97 -8.56 -8.41
C ARG A 75 12.36 -7.93 -8.46
N LYS A 76 13.35 -8.50 -7.73
CA LYS A 76 14.73 -7.99 -7.71
C LYS A 76 15.39 -8.03 -9.09
N LYS A 77 15.09 -9.06 -9.87
CA LYS A 77 15.58 -9.23 -11.25
C LYS A 77 14.76 -8.46 -12.29
N ASN A 78 13.76 -7.68 -11.85
CA ASN A 78 12.81 -6.96 -12.70
C ASN A 78 12.11 -7.86 -13.74
N GLN A 79 11.88 -9.13 -13.38
CA GLN A 79 11.21 -10.12 -14.22
C GLN A 79 9.68 -10.02 -14.09
N ASN A 80 8.94 -10.66 -14.99
CA ASN A 80 7.49 -10.77 -14.87
C ASN A 80 7.14 -11.51 -13.57
N VAL A 81 6.23 -10.93 -12.79
CA VAL A 81 5.79 -11.45 -11.49
C VAL A 81 4.35 -11.95 -11.49
N ASP A 82 3.60 -11.79 -12.57
CA ASP A 82 2.13 -11.86 -12.59
C ASP A 82 1.62 -13.26 -12.19
N LEU A 83 2.22 -14.31 -12.76
CA LEU A 83 1.87 -15.70 -12.42
C LEU A 83 2.19 -16.03 -10.95
N GLN A 84 3.37 -15.62 -10.49
CA GLN A 84 3.79 -15.86 -9.11
C GLN A 84 2.94 -15.06 -8.12
N LEU A 85 2.56 -13.85 -8.48
CA LEU A 85 1.69 -12.99 -7.69
C LEU A 85 0.27 -13.56 -7.59
N GLN A 86 -0.27 -14.11 -8.67
CA GLN A 86 -1.56 -14.82 -8.64
C GLN A 86 -1.51 -16.03 -7.71
N LEU A 87 -0.44 -16.84 -7.79
CA LEU A 87 -0.24 -17.98 -6.91
C LEU A 87 -0.18 -17.54 -5.44
N ILE A 88 0.63 -16.54 -5.12
CA ILE A 88 0.77 -16.04 -3.75
C ILE A 88 -0.54 -15.45 -3.23
N ASN A 89 -1.26 -14.69 -4.04
CA ASN A 89 -2.58 -14.19 -3.64
C ASN A 89 -3.52 -15.35 -3.27
N ARG A 90 -3.53 -16.45 -4.03
CA ARG A 90 -4.30 -17.64 -3.69
C ARG A 90 -3.85 -18.25 -2.36
N MET A 91 -2.55 -18.44 -2.16
CA MET A 91 -2.01 -19.00 -0.93
C MET A 91 -2.30 -18.11 0.29
N LEU A 92 -2.16 -16.78 0.17
CA LEU A 92 -2.46 -15.84 1.24
C LEU A 92 -3.95 -15.85 1.60
N ASN A 93 -4.84 -15.95 0.61
CA ASN A 93 -6.28 -16.07 0.86
C ASN A 93 -6.66 -17.39 1.57
N GLN A 94 -5.89 -18.46 1.34
CA GLN A 94 -6.07 -19.72 2.07
C GLN A 94 -5.46 -19.63 3.47
N TYR A 95 -4.34 -18.92 3.62
CA TYR A 95 -3.58 -18.82 4.85
C TYR A 95 -4.24 -17.91 5.90
N PHE A 96 -4.71 -16.74 5.48
CA PHE A 96 -5.37 -15.76 6.34
C PHE A 96 -6.88 -15.99 6.42
N SER A 97 -7.44 -15.79 7.61
CA SER A 97 -8.89 -15.63 7.77
C SER A 97 -9.36 -14.29 7.18
N ASP A 98 -10.67 -14.15 6.98
CA ASP A 98 -11.29 -12.87 6.57
C ASP A 98 -10.85 -11.71 7.47
N LEU A 99 -10.76 -11.94 8.79
CA LEU A 99 -10.32 -10.95 9.77
C LEU A 99 -8.84 -10.62 9.59
N GLY A 100 -8.00 -11.64 9.45
CA GLY A 100 -6.56 -11.46 9.23
C GLY A 100 -6.29 -10.67 7.97
N TRP A 101 -6.92 -11.03 6.86
CA TRP A 101 -6.71 -10.33 5.60
C TRP A 101 -7.21 -8.89 5.61
N ARG A 102 -8.34 -8.60 6.28
CA ARG A 102 -8.77 -7.20 6.51
C ARG A 102 -7.72 -6.41 7.28
N THR A 103 -7.10 -7.02 8.26
CA THR A 103 -6.03 -6.40 9.05
C THR A 103 -4.78 -6.15 8.19
N VAL A 104 -4.35 -7.12 7.39
CA VAL A 104 -3.27 -6.97 6.41
C VAL A 104 -3.55 -5.78 5.48
N ARG A 105 -4.73 -5.72 4.87
CA ARG A 105 -5.10 -4.64 3.93
C ARG A 105 -5.14 -3.27 4.61
N LYS A 106 -5.58 -3.20 5.86
CA LYS A 106 -5.56 -1.97 6.66
C LYS A 106 -4.12 -1.48 6.86
N GLU A 107 -3.21 -2.35 7.27
CA GLU A 107 -1.81 -2.03 7.47
C GLU A 107 -1.11 -1.61 6.17
N LEU A 108 -1.34 -2.32 5.06
CA LEU A 108 -0.85 -1.94 3.73
C LEU A 108 -1.28 -0.53 3.34
N SER A 109 -2.56 -0.20 3.58
CA SER A 109 -3.11 1.13 3.27
C SER A 109 -2.42 2.21 4.11
N GLN A 110 -2.13 1.93 5.38
CA GLN A 110 -1.39 2.86 6.24
C GLN A 110 0.06 3.03 5.79
N ILE A 111 0.75 1.95 5.42
CA ILE A 111 2.13 2.03 4.90
C ILE A 111 2.16 2.86 3.63
N LYS A 112 1.26 2.59 2.66
CA LYS A 112 1.14 3.36 1.43
C LYS A 112 0.88 4.85 1.72
N LYS A 113 0.00 5.17 2.68
CA LYS A 113 -0.27 6.54 3.11
C LYS A 113 0.97 7.22 3.71
N ARG A 114 1.74 6.51 4.54
CA ARG A 114 2.96 7.02 5.15
C ARG A 114 4.07 7.25 4.12
N GLN A 115 4.25 6.35 3.15
CA GLN A 115 5.25 6.51 2.09
C GLN A 115 5.00 7.71 1.17
N LYS A 116 3.74 8.14 1.03
CA LYS A 116 3.39 9.35 0.26
C LYS A 116 3.69 10.66 0.99
N LYS A 117 3.98 10.62 2.29
CA LYS A 117 4.21 11.82 3.09
C LYS A 117 5.67 11.88 3.53
N SER A 118 6.32 12.97 3.20
CA SER A 118 7.66 13.29 3.73
C SER A 118 7.52 14.20 4.94
N HIS A 119 8.34 13.97 5.97
CA HIS A 119 8.47 14.94 7.05
C HIS A 119 9.45 16.02 6.62
N ILE A 120 9.04 17.27 6.70
CA ILE A 120 9.91 18.43 6.45
C ILE A 120 10.10 19.20 7.75
N GLU A 121 11.34 19.59 8.03
CA GLU A 121 11.65 20.49 9.14
C GLU A 121 11.73 21.91 8.60
N VAL A 122 10.93 22.80 9.19
CA VAL A 122 10.84 24.21 8.81
C VAL A 122 10.79 25.06 10.06
N SER A 123 11.35 26.27 9.99
CA SER A 123 11.37 27.18 11.13
C SER A 123 9.95 27.58 11.54
N LYS A 124 9.76 27.90 12.83
CA LYS A 124 8.46 28.35 13.34
C LYS A 124 7.94 29.60 12.62
N ASP A 125 8.85 30.48 12.21
CA ASP A 125 8.51 31.70 11.45
C ASP A 125 7.88 31.36 10.08
N ILE A 126 8.47 30.41 9.34
CA ILE A 126 7.91 29.96 8.06
C ILE A 126 6.51 29.39 8.25
N ILE A 127 6.30 28.57 9.30
CA ILE A 127 4.97 28.02 9.61
C ILE A 127 3.95 29.14 9.90
N LEU A 128 4.33 30.18 10.64
CA LEU A 128 3.45 31.31 10.93
C LEU A 128 3.07 32.08 9.66
N ARG A 129 4.04 32.33 8.78
CA ARG A 129 3.80 32.97 7.48
C ARG A 129 2.89 32.14 6.58
N LEU A 130 3.10 30.82 6.56
CA LEU A 130 2.29 29.90 5.76
C LEU A 130 0.85 29.83 6.26
N LYS A 131 0.62 29.84 7.59
CA LYS A 131 -0.73 29.93 8.17
C LYS A 131 -1.45 31.22 7.78
N ARG A 132 -0.76 32.37 7.82
CA ARG A 132 -1.34 33.64 7.38
C ARG A 132 -1.72 33.60 5.90
N TYR A 133 -0.86 33.04 5.06
CA TYR A 133 -1.16 32.84 3.65
C TYR A 133 -2.40 31.93 3.45
N MET A 134 -2.49 30.82 4.19
CA MET A 134 -3.67 29.95 4.18
C MET A 134 -4.96 30.69 4.56
N GLU A 135 -4.92 31.56 5.57
CA GLU A 135 -6.08 32.35 5.98
C GLU A 135 -6.51 33.36 4.91
N LEU A 136 -5.53 34.01 4.25
CA LEU A 136 -5.78 34.98 3.18
C LEU A 136 -6.40 34.32 1.94
N GLU A 137 -5.82 33.20 1.50
CA GLU A 137 -6.24 32.47 0.30
C GLU A 137 -7.35 31.43 0.58
N ARG A 138 -7.83 31.34 1.82
CA ARG A 138 -8.88 30.41 2.28
C ARG A 138 -8.56 28.95 1.95
N LEU A 139 -7.34 28.53 2.27
CA LEU A 139 -6.83 27.17 2.04
C LEU A 139 -6.98 26.32 3.29
N ASP A 140 -7.45 25.09 3.11
CA ASP A 140 -7.80 24.18 4.21
C ASP A 140 -6.61 23.35 4.70
N SER A 141 -5.47 23.37 3.99
CA SER A 141 -4.30 22.56 4.34
C SER A 141 -2.97 23.19 3.93
N PHE A 142 -1.91 22.80 4.64
CA PHE A 142 -0.53 23.16 4.26
C PHE A 142 -0.14 22.61 2.90
N ASP A 143 -0.63 21.41 2.53
CA ASP A 143 -0.37 20.82 1.21
C ASP A 143 -0.93 21.74 0.10
N GLN A 144 -2.19 22.21 0.24
CA GLN A 144 -2.78 23.18 -0.68
C GLN A 144 -2.00 24.49 -0.73
N ALA A 145 -1.59 25.03 0.42
CA ALA A 145 -0.81 26.26 0.47
C ALA A 145 0.53 26.17 -0.26
N ILE A 146 1.24 25.06 -0.06
CA ILE A 146 2.52 24.81 -0.73
C ILE A 146 2.29 24.62 -2.24
N ASP A 147 1.29 23.84 -2.65
CA ASP A 147 0.97 23.62 -4.06
C ASP A 147 0.59 24.92 -4.77
N THR A 148 -0.20 25.79 -4.14
CA THR A 148 -0.56 27.10 -4.70
C THR A 148 0.68 27.97 -4.88
N LEU A 149 1.53 28.12 -3.85
CA LEU A 149 2.76 28.91 -3.93
C LEU A 149 3.72 28.41 -5.02
N LEU A 150 3.86 27.09 -5.17
CA LEU A 150 4.69 26.49 -6.22
C LEU A 150 4.10 26.75 -7.62
N SER A 151 2.78 26.70 -7.75
CA SER A 151 2.09 26.97 -9.02
C SER A 151 2.20 28.44 -9.43
N GLU A 152 2.01 29.36 -8.48
CA GLU A 152 2.19 30.80 -8.68
C GLU A 152 3.63 31.13 -9.10
N HIS A 153 4.62 30.53 -8.43
CA HIS A 153 6.02 30.73 -8.78
C HIS A 153 6.34 30.19 -10.17
N ALA A 154 5.86 28.99 -10.52
CA ALA A 154 6.05 28.41 -11.85
C ALA A 154 5.43 29.28 -12.95
N ALA A 155 4.23 29.82 -12.73
CA ALA A 155 3.58 30.73 -13.66
C ALA A 155 4.36 32.05 -13.82
N ALA A 156 4.85 32.63 -12.72
CA ALA A 156 5.66 33.85 -12.76
C ALA A 156 6.98 33.66 -13.52
N VAL A 157 7.67 32.53 -13.31
CA VAL A 157 8.90 32.19 -14.05
C VAL A 157 8.62 31.98 -15.53
N PHE A 158 7.50 31.35 -15.88
CA PHE A 158 7.10 31.15 -17.27
C PHE A 158 6.91 32.49 -18.00
N ILE A 159 6.15 33.42 -17.40
CA ILE A 159 5.90 34.76 -17.96
C ILE A 159 7.22 35.53 -18.16
N ALA A 160 8.10 35.52 -17.15
CA ALA A 160 9.38 36.22 -17.23
C ALA A 160 10.30 35.69 -18.35
N ASN A 161 10.21 34.39 -18.68
CA ASN A 161 10.98 33.80 -19.76
C ASN A 161 10.40 34.08 -21.15
N GLU A 162 9.07 34.18 -21.28
CA GLU A 162 8.44 34.59 -22.55
C GLU A 162 8.78 36.04 -22.90
N GLU A 163 8.79 36.95 -21.92
CA GLU A 163 9.16 38.35 -22.11
C GLU A 163 10.63 38.51 -22.54
N GLN A 164 11.55 37.67 -22.04
CA GLN A 164 12.97 37.67 -22.44
C GLN A 164 13.24 37.03 -23.81
N SER A 165 12.29 36.27 -24.36
CA SER A 165 12.44 35.59 -25.66
C SER A 165 11.83 36.38 -26.82
N ALA A 166 11.13 37.48 -26.51
CA ALA A 166 10.46 38.37 -27.46
C ALA A 166 11.29 39.61 -27.84
N ASP A 167 12.45 39.81 -27.18
CA ASP A 167 13.49 40.80 -27.49
C ASP A 167 14.67 40.15 -28.24
#